data_AF-A0A7X8WBN1-F1
#
_entry.id   AF-A0A7X8WBN1-F1
#
_cell.length_a   1.000
_cell.length_b   1.000
_cell.length_c   1.000
_cell.angle_alpha   90.00
_cell.angle_beta   90.00
_cell.angle_gamma   90.00
#
_symmetry.space_group_name_H-M   'P 1'
#
loop_
_entity.id
_entity.type
_entity.pdbx_description
1 polymer ?
#
loop_
_entity_poly.entity_id
_entity_poly.type
_entity_poly.pdbx_seq_one_letter_code
_entity_poly.pdbx_strand_id
1 'polypeptide(L)' 'MKISKIEHLGFAVPSIDEALPYYENILGFTCYNIETVEDQKVKT' A
#
# COMPACT_ATOMS: atom_id res chain seq x y z
N MET A 1 13.87 -24.14 6.57
CA MET A 1 12.58 -23.47 6.29
C MET A 1 12.54 -23.14 4.79
N LYS A 2 11.46 -23.52 4.08
CA LYS A 2 11.29 -23.17 2.66
C LYS A 2 10.36 -21.95 2.57
N ILE A 3 10.89 -20.83 2.09
CA ILE A 3 10.11 -19.61 1.81
C ILE A 3 9.12 -19.95 0.68
N SER A 4 7.83 -19.66 0.88
CA SER A 4 6.77 -20.14 -0.01
C SER A 4 6.00 -19.04 -0.73
N LYS A 5 5.92 -17.83 -0.17
CA LYS A 5 5.24 -16.69 -0.79
C LYS A 5 5.73 -15.35 -0.20
N ILE A 6 5.51 -14.29 -0.97
CA ILE A 6 5.57 -12.91 -0.49
C ILE A 6 4.13 -12.54 -0.09
N GLU A 7 3.94 -12.14 1.17
CA GLU A 7 2.63 -11.73 1.69
C GLU A 7 2.30 -10.27 1.36
N HIS A 8 3.31 -9.38 1.44
CA HIS A 8 3.10 -7.94 1.33
C HIS A 8 4.36 -7.26 0.77
N LEU A 9 4.16 -6.25 -0.07
CA LEU A 9 5.18 -5.33 -0.58
C LEU A 9 4.74 -3.90 -0.28
N GLY A 10 5.49 -3.21 0.58
CA GLY A 10 5.27 -1.80 0.90
C GLY A 10 6.21 -0.90 0.12
N PHE A 11 5.71 0.25 -0.32
CA PHE A 11 6.48 1.28 -1.01
C PHE A 11 6.05 2.65 -0.50
N ALA A 12 7.02 3.51 -0.21
CA ALA A 12 6.75 4.87 0.19
C ALA A 12 6.33 5.71 -1.02
N VAL A 13 5.22 6.42 -0.87
CA VAL A 13 4.70 7.37 -1.87
C VAL A 13 4.62 8.76 -1.23
N PRO A 14 4.77 9.85 -2.00
CA PRO A 14 4.68 11.20 -1.47
C PRO A 14 3.27 11.50 -0.92
N SER A 15 2.23 10.90 -1.50
CA SER A 15 0.84 10.99 -1.05
C SER A 15 0.09 9.74 -1.50
N ILE A 16 -0.67 9.12 -0.59
CA ILE A 16 -1.58 8.02 -0.95
C ILE A 16 -2.64 8.53 -1.94
N ASP A 17 -3.17 9.74 -1.73
CA ASP A 17 -4.26 10.30 -2.53
C ASP A 17 -3.84 10.50 -3.99
N GLU A 18 -2.58 10.90 -4.22
CA GLU A 18 -2.02 11.05 -5.57
C GLU A 18 -1.66 9.71 -6.22
N ALA A 19 -1.27 8.72 -5.42
CA ALA A 19 -0.84 7.42 -5.90
C ALA A 19 -1.99 6.45 -6.16
N LEU A 20 -3.07 6.54 -5.37
CA LEU A 20 -4.24 5.66 -5.42
C LEU A 20 -4.82 5.52 -6.83
N PRO A 21 -5.02 6.61 -7.60
CA PRO A 21 -5.59 6.52 -8.94
C PRO A 21 -4.75 5.68 -9.90
N TYR A 22 -3.42 5.66 -9.74
CA TYR A 22 -2.54 4.84 -10.56
C TYR A 22 -2.72 3.35 -10.22
N TYR A 23 -2.70 3.01 -8.93
CA TYR A 23 -2.87 1.62 -8.50
C TYR A 23 -4.26 1.07 -8.84
N GLU A 24 -5.32 1.88 -8.72
CA GLU A 24 -6.69 1.43 -9.00
C GLU A 24 -7.02 1.46 -10.50
N ASN A 25 -6.78 2.56 -11.20
CA ASN A 25 -7.27 2.73 -12.58
C ASN A 25 -6.31 2.17 -13.64
N ILE A 26 -5.01 2.13 -13.35
CA ILE A 26 -4.00 1.67 -14.32
C ILE A 26 -3.59 0.23 -14.02
N LEU A 27 -3.28 -0.08 -12.76
CA LEU A 27 -2.86 -1.44 -12.37
C LEU A 27 -4.03 -2.35 -11.97
N GLY A 28 -5.24 -1.81 -11.78
CA GLY A 28 -6.44 -2.59 -11.49
C GLY A 28 -6.47 -3.17 -10.08
N PHE A 29 -5.69 -2.62 -9.14
CA PHE A 29 -5.79 -2.98 -7.73
C PHE A 29 -7.01 -2.33 -7.09
N THR A 30 -7.33 -2.73 -5.87
CA THR A 30 -8.41 -2.14 -5.08
C THR A 30 -7.87 -1.68 -3.74
N CYS A 31 -8.16 -0.44 -3.38
CA CYS A 31 -7.90 0.04 -2.03
C CYS A 31 -8.82 -0.67 -1.03
N TYR A 32 -8.27 -1.60 -0.24
CA TYR A 32 -9.08 -2.41 0.68
C TYR A 32 -9.21 -1.78 2.07
N ASN A 33 -8.22 -1.01 2.51
CA ASN A 33 -8.20 -0.33 3.79
C ASN A 33 -7.29 0.89 3.71
N ILE A 34 -7.56 1.88 4.56
CA ILE A 34 -6.65 2.99 4.83
C ILE A 34 -6.55 3.16 6.34
N GLU A 35 -5.34 3.10 6.87
CA GLU A 35 -5.08 3.27 8.30
C GLU A 35 -3.92 4.23 8.58
N THR A 36 -4.03 4.95 9.68
CA THR A 36 -2.96 5.80 10.19
C THR A 36 -2.31 5.08 11.37
N VAL A 37 -1.03 4.75 11.24
CA VAL A 37 -0.25 4.13 12.31
C VAL A 37 0.57 5.22 12.99
N GLU A 38 -0.01 5.82 14.03
CA GLU A 38 0.56 7.02 14.69
C GLU A 38 1.98 6.79 15.22
N ASP A 39 2.25 5.63 15.83
CA ASP A 39 3.58 5.27 16.35
C ASP A 39 4.66 5.29 15.26
N GLN A 40 4.28 4.87 14.06
CA GLN A 40 5.15 4.84 12.88
C GLN A 40 5.11 6.15 12.08
N LYS A 41 4.19 7.07 12.41
CA LYS A 41 3.96 8.32 11.68
C LYS A 41 3.71 8.12 10.18
N VAL A 42 3.07 6.99 9.83
CA VAL A 42 2.71 6.66 8.45
C VAL A 42 1.21 6.50 8.30
N LYS A 43 0.76 6.70 7.06
CA LYS A 43 -0.57 6.32 6.60
C LYS A 43 -0.37 5.26 5.51
N THR A 44 -1.11 4.17 5.56
CA THR A 44 -1.07 3.05 4.61
C THR A 44 -2.47 2.61 4.21
#